data_AF-A0A7R9M484-F1
#
_entry.id   AF-A0A7R9M484-F1
#
_cell.length_a   1.000
_cell.length_b   1.000
_cell.length_c   1.000
_cell.angle_alpha   90.00
_cell.angle_beta   90.00
_cell.angle_gamma   90.00
#
_symmetry.space_group_name_H-M   'P 1'
#
loop_
_entity.id
_entity.type
_entity.pdbx_description
1 polymer ?
#
loop_
_entity_poly.entity_id
_entity_poly.type
_entity_poly.pdbx_seq_one_letter_code
_entity_poly.pdbx_strand_id
1 'polypeptide(L)' 'MYGKNCGLDEVLMSWGHDEYMYRVLKNHKTCTLPSEALYMIRFHSFYPWHKGGDYYHLCSHKDLKMLDWIREFNKFD' A
#
# COMPACT_ATOMS: atom_id res chain seq x y z
N MET A 1 -19.43 -0.29 2.87
CA MET A 1 -18.75 -1.34 3.65
C MET A 1 -18.01 -2.24 2.66
N TYR A 2 -16.79 -2.67 2.97
CA TYR A 2 -15.90 -3.36 2.01
C TYR A 2 -16.37 -4.77 1.67
N GLY A 3 -16.18 -5.18 0.42
CA GLY A 3 -16.33 -6.58 0.01
C GLY A 3 -15.14 -7.42 0.46
N LYS A 4 -15.35 -8.74 0.59
CA LYS A 4 -14.28 -9.68 0.87
C LYS A 4 -13.21 -9.61 -0.24
N ASN A 5 -11.94 -9.50 0.15
CA ASN A 5 -10.78 -9.44 -0.74
C ASN A 5 -10.89 -8.32 -1.81
N CYS A 6 -11.52 -7.19 -1.49
CA CYS A 6 -11.73 -6.08 -2.44
C CYS A 6 -10.43 -5.44 -2.95
N GLY A 7 -9.32 -5.66 -2.25
CA GLY A 7 -8.04 -5.04 -2.52
C GLY A 7 -7.82 -3.80 -1.67
N LEU A 8 -6.60 -3.62 -1.18
CA LEU A 8 -6.24 -2.48 -0.34
C LEU A 8 -6.37 -1.14 -1.08
N ASP A 9 -6.29 -1.15 -2.41
CA ASP A 9 -6.53 0.05 -3.23
C ASP A 9 -7.96 0.61 -3.10
N GLU A 10 -8.94 -0.24 -2.77
CA GLU A 10 -10.36 0.08 -2.57
C GLU A 10 -10.71 0.35 -1.10
N VAL A 11 -9.74 0.20 -0.20
CA VAL A 11 -9.91 0.47 1.23
C VAL A 11 -9.64 1.95 1.51
N LEU A 12 -10.54 2.58 2.28
CA LEU A 12 -10.30 3.93 2.78
C LEU A 12 -9.39 3.82 4.00
N MET A 13 -8.12 4.17 3.80
CA MET A 13 -7.11 4.20 4.86
C MET A 13 -7.29 5.44 5.76
N SER A 14 -6.79 5.35 7.00
CA SER A 14 -6.62 6.53 7.85
C SER A 14 -5.77 7.57 7.11
N TRP A 15 -6.21 8.82 7.06
CA TRP A 15 -5.52 9.87 6.33
C TRP A 15 -4.15 10.18 6.96
N GLY A 16 -3.11 10.23 6.13
CA GLY A 16 -1.73 10.41 6.57
C GLY A 16 -0.78 10.65 5.39
N HIS A 17 0.53 10.64 5.67
CA HIS A 17 1.57 10.92 4.66
C HIS A 17 1.61 9.88 3.55
N ASP A 18 1.33 8.60 3.84
CA ASP A 18 1.22 7.51 2.86
C ASP A 18 0.28 7.85 1.68
N GLU A 19 -1.02 8.02 1.99
CA GLU A 19 -2.05 8.28 0.98
C GLU A 19 -1.85 9.66 0.33
N TYR A 20 -1.41 10.66 1.09
CA TYR A 20 -1.09 11.98 0.55
C TYR A 20 0.04 11.91 -0.49
N MET A 21 1.18 11.31 -0.14
CA MET A 21 2.35 11.26 -1.03
C MET A 21 2.08 10.39 -2.25
N TYR A 22 1.39 9.25 -2.09
CA TYR A 22 0.94 8.45 -3.22
C TYR A 22 0.09 9.27 -4.21
N ARG A 23 -0.87 10.07 -3.71
CA ARG A 23 -1.70 10.94 -4.56
C ARG A 23 -0.88 12.03 -5.24
N VAL A 24 0.05 12.66 -4.53
CA VAL A 24 0.96 13.67 -5.12
C VAL A 24 1.72 13.06 -6.29
N LEU A 25 2.39 11.92 -6.07
CA LEU A 25 3.17 11.24 -7.10
C LEU A 25 2.33 10.76 -8.28
N LYS A 26 1.17 10.16 -8.02
CA LYS A 26 0.26 9.68 -9.07
C LYS A 26 -0.27 10.81 -9.97
N ASN A 27 -0.44 12.01 -9.41
CA ASN A 27 -0.88 13.19 -10.15
C ASN A 27 0.30 14.03 -10.69
N HIS A 28 1.54 13.64 -10.41
CA HIS A 28 2.73 14.30 -10.93
C HIS A 28 3.14 13.72 -12.28
N LYS A 29 2.92 14.47 -13.36
CA LYS A 29 3.08 13.99 -14.76
C LYS A 29 4.47 13.43 -15.09
N THR A 30 5.51 13.87 -14.39
CA THR A 30 6.89 13.41 -14.63
C THR A 30 7.33 12.29 -13.70
N CYS A 31 6.46 11.81 -12.81
CA CYS A 31 6.78 10.69 -11.94
C CYS A 31 6.88 9.40 -12.78
N THR A 32 8.08 8.85 -12.87
CA THR A 32 8.39 7.60 -13.60
C THR A 32 8.61 6.42 -12.65
N LEU A 33 8.24 6.55 -11.38
CA LEU A 33 8.40 5.46 -10.42
C LEU A 33 7.55 4.24 -10.81
N PRO A 34 8.09 3.02 -10.63
CA PRO A 34 7.35 1.80 -10.90
C PRO A 34 6.17 1.64 -9.92
N SER A 35 5.24 0.75 -10.26
CA SER A 35 4.02 0.52 -9.48
C SER A 35 4.31 0.08 -8.04
N GLU A 36 5.37 -0.70 -7.86
CA GLU A 36 5.88 -1.24 -6.61
C GLU A 36 6.33 -0.11 -5.69
N ALA A 37 7.05 0.88 -6.23
CA ALA A 37 7.50 2.04 -5.46
C ALA A 37 6.31 2.88 -4.96
N LEU A 38 5.32 3.13 -5.83
CA LEU A 38 4.10 3.83 -5.43
C LEU A 38 3.31 3.06 -4.39
N TYR A 39 3.28 1.73 -4.50
CA TYR A 39 2.57 0.86 -3.57
C TYR A 39 3.27 0.81 -2.20
N MET A 40 4.60 0.74 -2.16
CA MET A 40 5.38 0.85 -0.92
C MET A 40 5.12 2.19 -0.23
N ILE A 41 5.21 3.30 -0.96
CA ILE A 41 4.90 4.64 -0.42
C ILE A 41 3.48 4.70 0.16
N ARG A 42 2.50 4.07 -0.50
CA ARG A 42 1.10 4.12 -0.08
C ARG A 42 0.77 3.27 1.16
N PHE A 43 1.57 2.25 1.48
CA PHE A 43 1.21 1.28 2.52
C PHE A 43 2.35 0.96 3.52
N HIS A 44 3.48 1.68 3.47
CA HIS A 44 4.61 1.49 4.40
C HIS A 44 4.26 1.75 5.87
N SER A 45 3.21 2.53 6.16
CA SER A 45 2.72 2.74 7.53
C SER A 45 1.64 1.74 7.96
N PHE A 46 1.21 0.81 7.08
CA PHE A 46 0.12 -0.13 7.37
C PHE A 46 0.61 -1.37 8.16
N TYR A 47 1.26 -1.12 9.29
CA TYR A 47 1.91 -2.13 10.14
C TYR A 47 1.04 -3.33 10.53
N PRO A 48 -0.26 -3.17 10.88
CA PRO A 48 -1.13 -4.32 11.17
C PRO A 48 -1.11 -5.36 10.05
N TRP A 49 -0.99 -4.93 8.79
CA TRP A 49 -0.90 -5.85 7.66
C TRP A 49 0.52 -6.36 7.40
N HIS A 50 1.46 -5.46 7.07
CA HIS A 50 2.76 -5.92 6.54
C HIS A 50 3.66 -6.56 7.60
N LYS A 51 3.42 -6.27 8.88
CA LYS A 51 4.14 -6.84 10.03
C LYS A 51 3.24 -7.67 10.96
N GLY A 52 2.03 -7.19 11.25
CA GLY A 52 1.10 -7.81 12.21
C GLY A 52 0.38 -9.05 11.70
N GLY A 53 0.24 -9.21 10.38
CA GLY A 53 -0.48 -10.34 9.79
C GLY A 53 -2.01 -10.20 9.83
N ASP A 54 -2.54 -9.00 10.05
CA ASP A 54 -3.96 -8.69 10.03
C ASP A 54 -4.46 -8.28 8.63
N TYR A 55 -5.76 -8.03 8.51
CA TYR A 55 -6.41 -7.45 7.32
C TYR A 55 -6.32 -8.26 6.00
N TYR A 56 -5.85 -9.51 6.03
CA TYR A 56 -5.86 -10.40 4.85
C TYR A 56 -7.24 -10.62 4.21
N HIS A 57 -8.33 -10.45 4.98
CA HIS A 57 -9.70 -10.53 4.46
C HIS A 57 -10.06 -9.38 3.51
N LEU A 58 -9.27 -8.30 3.47
CA LEU A 58 -9.40 -7.20 2.50
C LEU A 58 -8.40 -7.33 1.34
N CYS A 59 -7.32 -8.10 1.51
CA CYS A 59 -6.25 -8.22 0.53
C CYS A 59 -6.68 -8.97 -0.74
N SER A 60 -6.41 -8.37 -1.89
CA SER A 60 -6.46 -8.98 -3.20
C SER A 60 -5.18 -9.77 -3.52
N HIS A 61 -5.16 -10.50 -4.63
CA HIS A 61 -3.94 -11.18 -5.10
C HIS A 61 -2.78 -10.22 -5.41
N LYS A 62 -3.08 -8.97 -5.81
CA LYS A 62 -2.07 -7.93 -6.03
C LYS A 62 -1.38 -7.59 -4.71
N ASP A 63 -2.14 -7.41 -3.64
CA ASP A 63 -1.62 -7.00 -2.34
C ASP A 63 -0.70 -8.08 -1.77
N LEU A 64 -1.07 -9.36 -1.95
CA LEU A 64 -0.21 -10.49 -1.55
C LEU A 64 1.14 -10.51 -2.27
N LYS A 65 1.19 -10.10 -3.55
CA LYS A 65 2.46 -9.97 -4.30
C LYS A 65 3.28 -8.76 -3.88
N MET A 66 2.63 -7.67 -3.49
CA MET A 66 3.30 -6.44 -3.05
C MET A 66 3.85 -6.53 -1.63
N LEU A 67 3.40 -7.50 -0.84
CA LEU A 67 3.82 -7.69 0.55
C LEU A 67 5.34 -7.87 0.69
N ASP A 68 5.98 -8.60 -0.25
CA ASP A 68 7.43 -8.79 -0.23
C ASP A 68 8.20 -7.49 -0.47
N TRP A 69 7.72 -6.65 -1.41
CA TRP A 69 8.29 -5.33 -1.66
C TRP A 69 8.20 -4.42 -0.44
N ILE A 70 7.03 -4.37 0.20
CA ILE A 70 6.83 -3.54 1.41
C ILE A 70 7.71 -4.03 2.55
N ARG A 71 7.79 -5.34 2.76
CA ARG A 71 8.65 -5.91 3.81
C ARG A 71 10.12 -5.67 3.55
N GLU A 72 10.55 -5.66 2.30
CA GLU A 72 11.93 -5.31 1.95
C GLU A 72 12.21 -3.84 2.22
N PHE A 73 11.33 -2.93 1.77
CA PHE A 73 11.45 -1.50 2.03
C PHE A 73 11.45 -1.18 3.53
N ASN A 74 10.55 -1.79 4.31
CA ASN A 74 10.40 -1.54 5.75
C ASN A 74 11.65 -1.92 6.58
N LYS A 75 12.62 -2.66 6.02
CA LYS A 75 13.91 -2.89 6.68
C LYS A 75 14.80 -1.64 6.71
N PHE A 76 14.55 -0.68 5.81
CA PHE A 76 15.34 0.54 5.61
C PHE A 76 14.54 1.82 5.88
N ASP A 77 13.25 1.66 6.19
CA ASP A 77 12.32 2.71 6.60
C ASP A 77 12.59 3.18 8.03
#